data_AF-A0A1R0W5V2-F1
#
_entry.id   AF-A0A1R0W5V2-F1
#
_cell.length_a   1.000
_cell.length_b   1.000
_cell.length_c   1.000
_cell.angle_alpha   90.00
_cell.angle_beta   90.00
_cell.angle_gamma   90.00
#
_symmetry.space_group_name_H-M   'P 1'
#
loop_
_entity.id
_entity.type
_entity.pdbx_description
1 polymer ?
#
loop_
_entity_poly.entity_id
_entity_poly.type
_entity_poly.pdbx_seq_one_letter_code
_entity_poly.pdbx_strand_id
1 'polypeptide(L)'
;MKNQYDVTVEELGLQVYSDRKGTWRPGTLRRTITKGGGLSYSLTLYFTANVEVLAKAKDYEVVGFVYVFANPNINQLKSNIKSAVGYIPEPSTVERIFSYITALQRAYQKEDEYYAAQDKEEAQKVLERLEETCIKRIQDGQMQDNPRFARNYPIYQLYLTKDEQVQAAEAQKILNESAYETLYCSTSHEGHLYQFNRKIQTRSIEWERKEEQRKKQELEKKLLEQLEVNVELRRVVSLMLDTQKEIRTSDFEIELTHRLFGYTSNFDDYRKHVPKRIQLLEGFGINSNSARTLLYLGQKYIDQGGILPPAKSEYERDCDRMYYGDTVHDGFNNIKIGKIGHKYIYSDYSWKGLRANYRQYNYIKPVKDPNMLYEYIYNECCRLNNCKFIPDAPFLSLEAVIERIHQKCKSSSRMLNRYEERISKESDPLAKEMLIKFKDGFECLVLKEQMENLKAIPSKHAAEALKEAEKRYNQIQASHGFEFRSLAS
;
A
#
# COMPACT_ATOMS: atom_id res chain seq x y z
N MET A 1 -26.41 -38.59 35.18
CA MET A 1 -25.49 -38.88 36.30
C MET A 1 -24.48 -37.76 36.37
N LYS A 2 -24.46 -37.02 37.49
CA LYS A 2 -23.45 -35.99 37.76
C LYS A 2 -22.13 -36.72 37.99
N ASN A 3 -21.20 -36.64 37.04
CA ASN A 3 -19.84 -37.05 37.30
C ASN A 3 -19.21 -36.01 38.21
N GLN A 4 -19.27 -36.33 39.49
CA GLN A 4 -18.58 -35.67 40.57
C GLN A 4 -17.08 -35.91 40.39
N TYR A 5 -16.44 -35.05 39.61
CA TYR A 5 -15.00 -34.84 39.67
C TYR A 5 -14.76 -33.61 40.54
N ASP A 6 -14.99 -33.76 41.84
CA ASP A 6 -14.37 -32.87 42.83
C ASP A 6 -12.88 -33.24 42.89
N VAL A 7 -12.10 -32.63 42.00
CA VAL A 7 -10.97 -31.79 42.40
C VAL A 7 -10.85 -30.71 41.31
N THR A 8 -11.55 -29.60 41.50
CA THR A 8 -11.20 -28.33 40.86
C THR A 8 -9.75 -28.03 41.27
N VAL A 9 -8.77 -28.32 40.41
CA VAL A 9 -7.36 -27.90 40.63
C VAL A 9 -7.19 -26.41 40.28
N GLU A 10 -8.21 -25.60 40.55
CA GLU A 10 -8.13 -24.14 40.51
C GLU A 10 -7.64 -23.57 41.85
N GLU A 11 -7.68 -24.35 42.94
CA GLU A 11 -7.12 -23.92 44.21
C GLU A 11 -6.45 -25.11 44.93
N LEU A 12 -5.17 -25.36 44.67
CA LEU A 12 -4.29 -25.54 45.83
C LEU A 12 -4.29 -24.16 46.53
N GLY A 13 -5.37 -23.86 47.24
CA GLY A 13 -5.70 -22.51 47.72
C GLY A 13 -4.52 -21.88 48.42
N LEU A 14 -4.48 -20.54 48.47
CA LEU A 14 -3.37 -19.73 48.98
C LEU A 14 -2.61 -20.44 50.11
N GLN A 15 -1.52 -21.14 49.74
CA GLN A 15 -0.73 -21.85 50.72
C GLN A 15 0.09 -20.81 51.46
N VAL A 16 0.17 -20.95 52.77
CA VAL A 16 0.95 -20.05 53.62
C VAL A 16 1.90 -20.91 54.44
N TYR A 17 3.19 -20.68 54.27
CA TYR A 17 4.24 -21.36 54.99
C TYR A 17 4.95 -20.35 55.89
N SER A 18 4.84 -20.51 57.20
CA SER A 18 5.55 -19.67 58.16
C SER A 18 6.75 -20.40 58.73
N ASP A 19 7.88 -19.70 58.76
CA ASP A 19 9.09 -20.11 59.48
C ASP A 19 9.59 -18.96 60.37
N ARG A 20 10.69 -19.17 61.10
CA ARG A 20 11.20 -18.12 62.01
C ARG A 20 11.58 -16.81 61.30
N LYS A 21 11.84 -16.85 59.99
CA LYS A 21 12.25 -15.67 59.21
C LYS A 21 11.07 -14.87 58.69
N GLY A 22 9.88 -15.48 58.63
CA GLY A 22 8.67 -14.82 58.16
C GLY A 22 7.68 -15.78 57.52
N THR A 23 6.77 -15.21 56.76
CA THR A 23 5.66 -15.91 56.11
C THR A 23 5.84 -15.90 54.59
N TRP A 24 5.76 -17.07 53.98
CA TRP A 24 5.93 -17.32 52.56
C TRP A 24 4.61 -17.76 51.95
N ARG A 25 4.21 -17.18 50.82
CA ARG A 25 2.96 -17.50 50.14
C ARG A 25 3.20 -17.70 48.65
N PRO A 26 3.19 -18.94 48.12
CA PRO A 26 3.19 -19.17 46.68
C PRO A 26 1.89 -18.64 46.05
N GLY A 27 2.03 -18.00 44.89
CA GLY A 27 0.94 -17.60 44.00
C GLY A 27 0.78 -18.56 42.82
N THR A 28 0.30 -18.04 41.69
CA THR A 28 0.05 -18.84 40.48
C THR A 28 1.35 -19.37 39.87
N LEU A 29 1.37 -20.66 39.53
CA LEU A 29 2.42 -21.27 38.71
C LEU A 29 2.08 -21.03 37.23
N ARG A 30 2.82 -20.14 36.58
CA ARG A 30 2.66 -19.88 35.15
C ARG A 30 3.53 -20.82 34.33
N ARG A 31 2.90 -21.61 33.46
CA ARG A 31 3.57 -22.39 32.40
C ARG A 31 3.92 -21.49 31.21
N THR A 32 5.06 -21.70 30.58
CA THR A 32 5.51 -20.98 29.37
C THR A 32 6.31 -21.91 28.47
N ILE A 33 6.25 -21.70 27.15
CA ILE A 33 7.07 -22.42 26.18
C ILE A 33 8.35 -21.62 25.92
N THR A 34 9.50 -22.28 26.06
CA THR A 34 10.80 -21.68 25.69
C THR A 34 10.99 -21.76 24.17
N LYS A 35 11.86 -20.88 23.61
CA LYS A 35 12.15 -20.85 22.16
C LYS A 35 12.68 -22.18 21.58
N GLY A 36 13.10 -23.13 22.42
CA GLY A 36 13.50 -24.48 22.03
C GLY A 36 12.41 -25.55 22.17
N GLY A 37 11.15 -25.16 22.39
CA GLY A 37 10.01 -26.09 22.53
C GLY A 37 9.87 -26.72 23.93
N GLY A 38 10.81 -26.48 24.84
CA GLY A 38 10.73 -26.98 26.22
C GLY A 38 9.76 -26.17 27.07
N LEU A 39 8.97 -26.86 27.91
CA LEU A 39 8.14 -26.22 28.94
C LEU A 39 9.02 -25.65 30.06
N SER A 40 8.67 -24.44 30.50
CA SER A 40 9.24 -23.83 31.69
C SER A 40 8.15 -23.24 32.58
N TYR A 41 8.39 -23.25 33.88
CA TYR A 41 7.43 -22.82 34.88
C TYR A 41 7.98 -21.61 35.63
N SER A 42 7.10 -20.72 36.04
CA SER A 42 7.46 -19.58 36.88
C SER A 42 6.43 -19.43 37.98
N LEU A 43 6.88 -19.31 39.21
CA LEU A 43 6.04 -19.15 40.38
C LEU A 43 6.19 -17.73 40.90
N THR A 44 5.08 -17.02 41.08
CA THR A 44 5.10 -15.80 41.89
C THR A 44 5.17 -16.19 43.36
N LEU A 45 6.15 -15.70 44.11
CA LEU A 45 6.31 -15.98 45.53
C LEU A 45 6.28 -14.68 46.34
N TYR A 46 5.42 -14.65 47.35
CA TYR A 46 5.26 -13.53 48.27
C TYR A 46 5.95 -13.86 49.60
N PHE A 47 6.65 -12.88 50.19
CA PHE A 47 7.32 -13.03 51.48
C PHE A 47 7.11 -11.81 52.38
N THR A 48 6.72 -12.07 53.62
CA THR A 48 6.60 -11.07 54.69
C THR A 48 7.58 -11.43 55.81
N ALA A 49 8.56 -10.58 56.06
CA ALA A 49 9.62 -10.86 57.03
C ALA A 49 9.12 -10.74 58.49
N ASN A 50 9.68 -11.58 59.37
CA ASN A 50 9.61 -11.36 60.81
C ASN A 50 10.74 -10.38 61.20
N VAL A 51 10.39 -9.11 61.41
CA VAL A 51 11.33 -8.02 61.71
C VAL A 51 12.07 -8.20 63.04
N GLU A 52 11.52 -8.97 63.98
CA GLU A 52 12.19 -9.29 65.26
C GLU A 52 13.38 -10.23 65.06
N VAL A 53 13.29 -11.13 64.07
CA VAL A 53 14.34 -12.10 63.74
C VAL A 53 15.28 -11.56 62.65
N LEU A 54 14.75 -10.75 61.73
CA LEU A 54 15.50 -10.13 60.65
C LEU A 54 15.47 -8.60 60.79
N ALA A 55 16.24 -8.06 61.74
CA ALA A 55 16.25 -6.62 62.06
C ALA A 55 16.63 -5.66 60.92
N LYS A 56 17.16 -6.17 59.80
CA LYS A 56 17.48 -5.40 58.58
C LYS A 56 16.52 -5.69 57.41
N ALA A 57 15.50 -6.51 57.63
CA ALA A 57 14.52 -6.82 56.59
C ALA A 57 13.57 -5.64 56.37
N LYS A 58 12.98 -5.61 55.18
CA LYS A 58 11.92 -4.66 54.84
C LYS A 58 10.62 -5.09 55.53
N ASP A 59 9.88 -4.10 56.00
CA ASP A 59 8.63 -4.16 56.74
C ASP A 59 7.38 -4.36 55.85
N TYR A 60 7.55 -4.42 54.53
CA TYR A 60 6.49 -4.66 53.55
C TYR A 60 6.67 -5.98 52.78
N GLU A 61 5.57 -6.52 52.22
CA GLU A 61 5.57 -7.77 51.44
C GLU A 61 6.48 -7.67 50.21
N VAL A 62 7.38 -8.63 50.05
CA VAL A 62 8.27 -8.75 48.89
C VAL A 62 7.69 -9.76 47.91
N VAL A 63 7.59 -9.37 46.64
CA VAL A 63 7.12 -10.23 45.54
C VAL A 63 8.29 -10.56 44.63
N GLY A 64 8.52 -11.86 44.40
CA GLY A 64 9.56 -12.34 43.49
C GLY A 64 9.01 -13.35 42.47
N PHE A 65 9.47 -13.25 41.22
CA PHE A 65 9.20 -14.25 40.19
C PHE A 65 10.29 -15.32 40.21
N VAL A 66 9.95 -16.49 40.75
CA VAL A 66 10.87 -17.62 40.88
C VAL A 66 10.76 -18.48 39.63
N TYR A 67 11.83 -18.50 38.83
CA TYR A 67 11.91 -19.39 37.66
C TYR A 67 12.14 -20.83 38.09
N VAL A 68 11.37 -21.76 37.53
CA VAL A 68 11.42 -23.19 37.84
C VAL A 68 11.53 -23.98 36.55
N PHE A 69 12.65 -24.68 36.39
CA PHE A 69 12.86 -25.58 35.26
C PHE A 69 11.93 -26.81 35.36
N ALA A 70 11.70 -27.49 34.24
CA ALA A 70 10.84 -28.68 34.18
C ALA A 70 11.26 -29.78 35.18
N ASN A 71 12.56 -29.86 35.51
CA ASN A 71 13.11 -30.74 36.54
C ASN A 71 13.72 -29.89 37.67
N PRO A 72 12.94 -29.49 38.68
CA PRO A 72 13.46 -28.64 39.74
C PRO A 72 14.41 -29.43 40.66
N ASN A 73 15.59 -28.86 40.96
CA ASN A 73 16.44 -29.32 42.05
C ASN A 73 16.17 -28.43 43.28
N ILE A 74 15.98 -29.02 44.46
CA ILE A 74 15.67 -28.28 45.69
C ILE A 74 16.74 -27.22 46.04
N ASN A 75 18.02 -27.51 45.77
CA ASN A 75 19.12 -26.56 45.97
C ASN A 75 19.07 -25.41 44.96
N GLN A 76 18.64 -25.71 43.73
CA GLN A 76 18.45 -24.71 42.69
C GLN A 76 17.23 -23.84 42.97
N LEU A 77 16.12 -24.41 43.44
CA LEU A 77 14.94 -23.68 43.87
C LEU A 77 15.30 -22.71 45.00
N LYS A 78 16.06 -23.17 46.00
CA LYS A 78 16.58 -22.31 47.09
C LYS A 78 17.38 -21.12 46.55
N SER A 79 18.26 -21.36 45.57
CA SER A 79 19.04 -20.30 44.91
C SER A 79 18.16 -19.33 44.14
N ASN A 80 17.15 -19.83 43.43
CA ASN A 80 16.21 -19.02 42.65
C ASN A 80 15.32 -18.16 43.55
N ILE A 81 14.85 -18.70 44.68
CA ILE A 81 14.10 -17.94 45.70
C ILE A 81 14.97 -16.82 46.27
N LYS A 82 16.22 -17.13 46.65
CA LYS A 82 17.17 -16.11 47.13
C LYS A 82 17.36 -14.99 46.11
N SER A 83 17.50 -15.35 44.84
CA SER A 83 17.74 -14.40 43.76
C SER A 83 16.52 -13.53 43.46
N ALA A 84 15.31 -14.10 43.52
CA ALA A 84 14.07 -13.40 43.20
C ALA A 84 13.52 -12.57 44.37
N VAL A 85 13.63 -13.07 45.60
CA VAL A 85 13.00 -12.48 46.80
C VAL A 85 14.03 -11.83 47.74
N GLY A 86 15.31 -12.16 47.60
CA GLY A 86 16.41 -11.64 48.45
C GLY A 86 16.62 -12.40 49.76
N TYR A 87 15.69 -13.29 50.12
CA TYR A 87 15.72 -14.07 51.37
C TYR A 87 15.75 -15.57 51.07
N ILE A 88 16.28 -16.36 52.01
CA ILE A 88 16.36 -17.82 51.91
C ILE A 88 15.40 -18.42 52.95
N PRO A 89 14.37 -19.18 52.55
CA PRO A 89 13.50 -19.88 53.49
C PRO A 89 14.26 -20.92 54.32
N GLU A 90 13.66 -21.39 55.40
CA GLU A 90 14.20 -22.55 56.11
C GLU A 90 14.10 -23.85 55.29
N PRO A 91 14.95 -24.86 55.54
CA PRO A 91 14.95 -26.10 54.76
C PRO A 91 13.56 -26.74 54.63
N SER A 92 12.82 -26.84 55.74
CA SER A 92 11.45 -27.38 55.77
C SER A 92 10.46 -26.54 54.94
N THR A 93 10.60 -25.22 54.91
CA THR A 93 9.80 -24.31 54.07
C THR A 93 10.13 -24.49 52.60
N VAL A 94 11.41 -24.62 52.25
CA VAL A 94 11.84 -24.90 50.86
C VAL A 94 11.26 -26.24 50.37
N GLU A 95 11.28 -27.29 51.20
CA GLU A 95 10.70 -28.60 50.87
C GLU A 95 9.18 -28.53 50.62
N ARG A 96 8.45 -27.74 51.41
CA ARG A 96 7.01 -27.53 51.23
C ARG A 96 6.69 -26.77 49.93
N ILE A 97 7.41 -25.69 49.66
CA ILE A 97 7.29 -24.93 48.40
C ILE A 97 7.65 -25.83 47.20
N PHE A 98 8.71 -26.63 47.32
CA PHE A 98 9.12 -27.59 46.30
C PHE A 98 8.03 -28.63 46.00
N SER A 99 7.43 -29.19 47.06
CA SER A 99 6.34 -30.16 46.96
C SER A 99 5.09 -29.55 46.30
N TYR A 100 4.76 -28.30 46.65
CA TYR A 100 3.68 -27.54 46.02
C TYR A 100 3.88 -27.36 44.51
N ILE A 101 5.07 -26.90 44.10
CA ILE A 101 5.38 -26.74 42.68
C ILE A 101 5.34 -28.09 41.95
N THR A 102 5.89 -29.13 42.55
CA THR A 102 5.88 -30.49 41.97
C THR A 102 4.46 -31.02 41.80
N ALA A 103 3.56 -30.77 42.75
CA ALA A 103 2.16 -31.15 42.65
C ALA A 103 1.45 -30.43 41.49
N LEU A 104 1.68 -29.13 41.33
CA LEU A 104 1.13 -28.35 40.21
C LEU A 104 1.71 -28.80 38.86
N GLN A 105 3.01 -29.08 38.78
CA GLN A 105 3.62 -29.63 37.56
C GLN A 105 3.02 -30.97 37.17
N ARG A 106 2.79 -31.87 38.14
CA ARG A 106 2.10 -33.15 37.91
C ARG A 106 0.65 -32.96 37.49
N ALA A 107 -0.06 -31.98 38.03
CA ALA A 107 -1.42 -31.65 37.59
C ALA A 107 -1.42 -31.22 36.13
N TYR A 108 -0.51 -30.32 35.74
CA TYR A 108 -0.35 -29.91 34.34
C TYR A 108 0.03 -31.07 33.40
N GLN A 109 0.88 -32.00 33.85
CA GLN A 109 1.22 -33.19 33.08
C GLN A 109 0.01 -34.11 32.86
N LYS A 110 -0.80 -34.34 33.90
CA LYS A 110 -2.04 -35.11 33.78
C LYS A 110 -3.05 -34.45 32.84
N GLU A 111 -3.10 -33.13 32.84
CA GLU A 111 -3.95 -32.36 31.94
C GLU A 111 -3.47 -32.48 30.48
N ASP A 112 -2.16 -32.40 30.24
CA ASP A 112 -1.57 -32.64 28.92
C ASP A 112 -1.82 -34.09 28.45
N GLU A 113 -1.65 -35.09 29.33
CA GLU A 113 -2.01 -36.49 29.06
C GLU A 113 -3.49 -36.66 28.70
N TYR A 114 -4.38 -35.95 29.40
CA TYR A 114 -5.81 -35.94 29.12
C TYR A 114 -6.10 -35.42 27.71
N TYR A 115 -5.55 -34.26 27.34
CA TYR A 115 -5.74 -33.66 26.01
C TYR A 115 -5.06 -34.47 24.90
N ALA A 116 -3.89 -35.06 25.15
CA ALA A 116 -3.18 -35.93 24.21
C ALA A 116 -3.96 -37.22 23.91
N ALA A 117 -4.76 -37.71 24.86
CA ALA A 117 -5.60 -38.89 24.70
C ALA A 117 -6.95 -38.59 24.01
N GLN A 118 -7.31 -37.33 23.77
CA GLN A 118 -8.56 -36.96 23.11
C GLN A 118 -8.51 -37.18 21.59
N ASP A 119 -9.70 -37.32 20.99
CA ASP A 119 -9.84 -37.45 19.55
C ASP A 119 -9.55 -36.13 18.83
N LYS A 120 -8.41 -36.08 18.15
CA LYS A 120 -8.00 -34.93 17.34
C LYS A 120 -8.86 -34.73 16.11
N GLU A 121 -9.37 -35.80 15.51
CA GLU A 121 -10.24 -35.69 14.33
C GLU A 121 -11.55 -35.02 14.71
N GLU A 122 -12.13 -35.39 15.85
CA GLU A 122 -13.34 -34.77 16.37
C GLU A 122 -13.11 -33.31 16.77
N ALA A 123 -11.99 -33.00 17.44
CA ALA A 123 -11.62 -31.61 17.75
C ALA A 123 -11.46 -30.75 16.48
N GLN A 124 -10.86 -31.32 15.42
CA GLN A 124 -10.73 -30.64 14.13
C GLN A 124 -12.11 -30.37 13.51
N LYS A 125 -13.03 -31.35 13.53
CA LYS A 125 -14.41 -31.19 13.05
C LYS A 125 -15.17 -30.11 13.82
N VAL A 126 -14.97 -30.01 15.14
CA VAL A 126 -15.57 -28.95 15.95
C VAL A 126 -15.08 -27.58 15.48
N LEU A 127 -13.77 -27.40 15.28
CA LEU A 127 -13.22 -26.14 14.77
C LEU A 127 -13.75 -25.82 13.37
N GLU A 128 -13.80 -26.78 12.46
CA GLU A 128 -14.33 -26.58 11.11
C GLU A 128 -15.81 -26.16 11.11
N ARG A 129 -16.64 -26.80 11.94
CA ARG A 129 -18.04 -26.42 12.13
C ARG A 129 -18.18 -24.99 12.67
N LEU A 130 -17.36 -24.61 13.66
CA LEU A 130 -17.37 -23.27 14.24
C LEU A 130 -16.87 -22.22 13.25
N GLU A 131 -15.86 -22.55 12.44
CA GLU A 131 -15.40 -21.71 11.34
C GLU A 131 -16.53 -21.45 10.34
N GLU A 132 -17.22 -22.50 9.86
CA GLU A 132 -18.36 -22.37 8.95
C GLU A 132 -19.49 -21.55 9.55
N THR A 133 -19.81 -21.78 10.82
CA THR A 133 -20.81 -21.00 11.57
C THR A 133 -20.43 -19.51 11.63
N CYS A 134 -19.16 -19.22 11.93
CA CYS A 134 -18.64 -17.86 11.96
C CYS A 134 -18.75 -17.19 10.59
N ILE A 135 -18.34 -17.88 9.52
CA ILE A 135 -18.41 -17.36 8.15
C ILE A 135 -19.87 -17.09 7.75
N LYS A 136 -20.78 -18.01 8.04
CA LYS A 136 -22.20 -17.80 7.75
C LYS A 136 -22.76 -16.56 8.46
N ARG A 137 -22.43 -16.37 9.75
CA ARG A 137 -22.86 -15.16 10.49
C ARG A 137 -22.25 -13.87 9.95
N ILE A 138 -21.02 -13.92 9.43
CA ILE A 138 -20.41 -12.79 8.72
C ILE A 138 -21.23 -12.45 7.47
N GLN A 139 -21.57 -13.46 6.68
CA GLN A 139 -22.38 -13.31 5.45
C GLN A 139 -23.77 -12.74 5.76
N ASP A 140 -24.39 -13.19 6.86
CA ASP A 140 -25.71 -12.76 7.31
C ASP A 140 -25.68 -11.43 8.10
N GLY A 141 -24.50 -10.84 8.35
CA GLY A 141 -24.35 -9.61 9.13
C GLY A 141 -24.69 -9.74 10.63
N GLN A 142 -24.66 -10.95 11.18
CA GLN A 142 -25.08 -11.29 12.55
C GLN A 142 -23.93 -11.16 13.56
N MET A 143 -23.47 -9.92 13.79
CA MET A 143 -22.45 -9.63 14.80
C MET A 143 -23.02 -9.77 16.22
N GLN A 144 -22.29 -10.44 17.12
CA GLN A 144 -22.72 -10.73 18.50
C GLN A 144 -22.47 -9.56 19.47
N ASP A 145 -21.45 -8.71 19.24
CA ASP A 145 -21.00 -7.68 20.19
C ASP A 145 -21.05 -6.24 19.64
N ASN A 146 -21.25 -5.26 20.54
CA ASN A 146 -21.51 -3.83 20.25
C ASN A 146 -20.29 -3.11 19.60
N PRO A 147 -20.44 -2.23 18.57
CA PRO A 147 -19.36 -1.82 17.67
C PRO A 147 -18.28 -0.90 18.27
N ARG A 148 -18.39 -0.50 19.54
CA ARG A 148 -17.58 0.60 20.09
C ARG A 148 -16.07 0.29 20.13
N PHE A 149 -15.68 -0.99 20.12
CA PHE A 149 -14.28 -1.43 20.12
C PHE A 149 -13.98 -2.58 19.13
N ALA A 150 -14.85 -2.85 18.15
CA ALA A 150 -14.77 -4.02 17.28
C ALA A 150 -13.42 -4.19 16.54
N ARG A 151 -12.68 -3.09 16.30
CA ARG A 151 -11.37 -3.12 15.62
C ARG A 151 -10.27 -3.87 16.38
N ASN A 152 -10.40 -4.05 17.69
CA ASN A 152 -9.36 -4.66 18.52
C ASN A 152 -9.64 -6.13 18.87
N TYR A 153 -10.79 -6.67 18.46
CA TYR A 153 -11.18 -8.04 18.76
C TYR A 153 -10.85 -8.97 17.59
N PRO A 154 -10.37 -10.19 17.86
CA PRO A 154 -10.33 -11.25 16.85
C PRO A 154 -11.71 -11.47 16.22
N ILE A 155 -11.75 -11.73 14.91
CA ILE A 155 -13.00 -11.89 14.15
C ILE A 155 -13.87 -12.98 14.76
N TYR A 156 -13.31 -14.11 15.18
CA TYR A 156 -14.11 -15.18 15.78
C TYR A 156 -14.85 -14.73 17.05
N GLN A 157 -14.31 -13.76 17.83
CA GLN A 157 -14.97 -13.25 19.03
C GLN A 157 -16.15 -12.33 18.70
N LEU A 158 -16.15 -11.70 17.52
CA LEU A 158 -17.22 -10.82 17.06
C LEU A 158 -18.45 -11.60 16.58
N TYR A 159 -18.27 -12.85 16.13
CA TYR A 159 -19.31 -13.63 15.45
C TYR A 159 -19.63 -14.98 16.11
N LEU A 160 -18.81 -15.48 17.02
CA LEU A 160 -19.12 -16.65 17.85
C LEU A 160 -19.62 -16.25 19.24
N THR A 161 -20.54 -17.03 19.80
CA THR A 161 -21.02 -16.88 21.18
C THR A 161 -19.93 -17.25 22.18
N LYS A 162 -20.09 -16.87 23.46
CA LYS A 162 -19.11 -17.24 24.50
C LYS A 162 -18.92 -18.76 24.62
N ASP A 163 -20.01 -19.52 24.53
CA ASP A 163 -19.95 -20.99 24.61
C ASP A 163 -19.20 -21.59 23.42
N GLU A 164 -19.39 -21.03 22.22
CA GLU A 164 -18.66 -21.43 21.01
C GLU A 164 -17.18 -21.05 21.08
N GLN A 165 -16.85 -19.90 21.69
CA GLN A 165 -15.47 -19.48 21.92
C GLN A 165 -14.75 -20.44 22.89
N VAL A 166 -15.44 -20.90 23.95
CA VAL A 166 -14.93 -21.93 24.86
C VAL A 166 -14.73 -23.24 24.12
N GLN A 167 -15.71 -23.68 23.31
CA GLN A 167 -15.56 -24.90 22.49
C GLN A 167 -14.36 -24.81 21.54
N ALA A 168 -14.13 -23.66 20.90
CA ALA A 168 -12.98 -23.45 20.04
C ALA A 168 -11.66 -23.55 20.83
N ALA A 169 -11.59 -22.94 22.01
CA ALA A 169 -10.41 -23.00 22.86
C ALA A 169 -10.10 -24.45 23.30
N GLU A 170 -11.11 -25.19 23.73
CA GLU A 170 -10.97 -26.60 24.14
C GLU A 170 -10.56 -27.51 22.99
N ALA A 171 -11.19 -27.38 21.83
CA ALA A 171 -10.79 -28.13 20.63
C ALA A 171 -9.34 -27.83 20.23
N GLN A 172 -8.87 -26.60 20.42
CA GLN A 172 -7.51 -26.23 20.12
C GLN A 172 -6.49 -26.75 21.15
N LYS A 173 -6.88 -26.90 22.43
CA LYS A 173 -6.05 -27.57 23.44
C LYS A 173 -5.85 -29.06 23.10
N ILE A 174 -6.90 -29.73 22.64
CA ILE A 174 -6.82 -31.09 22.06
C ILE A 174 -5.87 -31.10 20.85
N LEU A 175 -6.05 -30.11 19.96
CA LEU A 175 -5.14 -29.72 18.86
C LEU A 175 -3.67 -29.87 19.22
N ASN A 176 -3.34 -29.18 20.30
CA ASN A 176 -2.00 -28.95 20.76
C ASN A 176 -1.52 -30.04 21.75
N GLU A 177 -2.34 -31.07 22.02
CA GLU A 177 -2.09 -32.11 23.02
C GLU A 177 -1.73 -31.53 24.40
N SER A 178 -2.24 -30.34 24.70
CA SER A 178 -1.75 -29.57 25.83
C SER A 178 -2.78 -28.58 26.31
N ALA A 179 -2.97 -28.55 27.63
CA ALA A 179 -3.81 -27.59 28.32
C ALA A 179 -3.24 -26.16 28.36
N TYR A 180 -2.15 -25.91 27.62
CA TYR A 180 -1.41 -24.68 27.74
C TYR A 180 -2.33 -23.57 27.27
N GLU A 181 -2.45 -22.46 28.00
CA GLU A 181 -3.23 -21.33 27.52
C GLU A 181 -2.28 -20.21 27.10
N THR A 182 -1.97 -20.17 25.82
CA THR A 182 -1.38 -18.98 25.19
C THR A 182 -2.50 -18.04 24.79
N LEU A 183 -2.48 -16.84 25.36
CA LEU A 183 -3.37 -15.75 24.95
C LEU A 183 -3.19 -15.45 23.46
N TYR A 184 -4.28 -15.09 22.78
CA TYR A 184 -4.23 -14.64 21.40
C TYR A 184 -3.31 -13.41 21.28
N CYS A 185 -2.32 -13.48 20.39
CA CYS A 185 -1.46 -12.36 20.06
C CYS A 185 -1.30 -12.24 18.54
N SER A 186 -1.92 -11.22 17.95
CA SER A 186 -1.81 -10.94 16.52
C SER A 186 -0.39 -10.56 16.10
N THR A 187 0.40 -9.96 17.00
CA THR A 187 1.75 -9.46 16.69
C THR A 187 2.79 -10.59 16.67
N SER A 188 2.78 -11.47 17.68
CA SER A 188 3.69 -12.62 17.71
C SER A 188 3.20 -13.80 16.88
N HIS A 189 1.99 -13.73 16.32
CA HIS A 189 1.37 -14.81 15.54
C HIS A 189 1.22 -16.08 16.39
N GLU A 190 0.95 -15.89 17.68
CA GLU A 190 0.87 -16.93 18.70
C GLU A 190 -0.52 -16.91 19.36
N GLY A 191 -0.85 -17.99 20.06
CA GLY A 191 -2.17 -18.18 20.65
C GLY A 191 -2.84 -19.41 20.09
N HIS A 192 -3.64 -20.06 20.93
CA HIS A 192 -4.44 -21.22 20.54
C HIS A 192 -5.29 -20.87 19.32
N LEU A 193 -6.07 -19.79 19.43
CA LEU A 193 -7.04 -19.41 18.41
C LEU A 193 -6.46 -18.51 17.31
N TYR A 194 -5.14 -18.34 17.24
CA TYR A 194 -4.52 -17.48 16.23
C TYR A 194 -4.74 -18.03 14.81
N GLN A 195 -4.38 -19.31 14.57
CA GLN A 195 -4.54 -19.93 13.26
C GLN A 195 -6.02 -20.06 12.86
N PHE A 196 -6.87 -20.44 13.82
CA PHE A 196 -8.32 -20.48 13.65
C PHE A 196 -8.88 -19.11 13.20
N ASN A 197 -8.54 -18.04 13.92
CA ASN A 197 -8.93 -16.68 13.56
C ASN A 197 -8.41 -16.26 12.17
N ARG A 198 -7.15 -16.60 11.86
CA ARG A 198 -6.54 -16.28 10.56
C ARG A 198 -7.26 -16.98 9.41
N LYS A 199 -7.69 -18.23 9.59
CA LYS A 199 -8.46 -18.98 8.61
C LYS A 199 -9.83 -18.33 8.35
N ILE A 200 -10.55 -17.96 9.41
CA ILE A 200 -11.81 -17.19 9.32
C ILE A 200 -11.59 -15.87 8.57
N GLN A 201 -10.56 -15.11 8.97
CA GLN A 201 -10.24 -13.82 8.33
C GLN A 201 -9.98 -13.97 6.83
N THR A 202 -9.21 -14.98 6.44
CA THR A 202 -8.89 -15.25 5.04
C THR A 202 -10.16 -15.55 4.24
N ARG A 203 -11.01 -16.44 4.75
CA ARG A 203 -12.29 -16.80 4.09
C ARG A 203 -13.27 -15.63 4.03
N SER A 204 -13.31 -14.79 5.07
CA SER A 204 -14.12 -13.55 5.08
C SER A 204 -13.71 -12.63 3.94
N ILE A 205 -12.41 -12.36 3.81
CA ILE A 205 -11.85 -11.51 2.74
C ILE A 205 -12.13 -12.12 1.36
N GLU A 206 -11.97 -13.44 1.20
CA GLU A 206 -12.28 -14.12 -0.05
C GLU A 206 -13.76 -14.01 -0.42
N TRP A 207 -14.66 -14.16 0.55
CA TRP A 207 -16.09 -13.98 0.33
C TRP A 207 -16.43 -12.54 -0.03
N GLU A 208 -15.91 -11.54 0.70
CA GLU A 208 -16.11 -10.12 0.40
C GLU A 208 -15.66 -9.79 -1.03
N ARG A 209 -14.49 -10.29 -1.45
CA ARG A 209 -13.99 -10.12 -2.83
C ARG A 209 -14.90 -10.77 -3.87
N LYS A 210 -15.37 -11.99 -3.62
CA LYS A 210 -16.30 -12.69 -4.53
C LYS A 210 -17.62 -11.95 -4.64
N GLU A 211 -18.14 -11.44 -3.53
CA GLU A 211 -19.39 -10.69 -3.48
C GLU A 211 -19.27 -9.32 -4.16
N GLU A 212 -18.14 -8.63 -3.98
CA GLU A 212 -17.81 -7.40 -4.71
C GLU A 212 -17.72 -7.65 -6.22
N GLN A 213 -17.06 -8.74 -6.64
CA GLN A 213 -17.00 -9.14 -8.04
C GLN A 213 -18.39 -9.47 -8.62
N ARG A 214 -19.21 -10.22 -7.88
CA ARG A 214 -20.60 -10.54 -8.29
C ARG A 214 -21.42 -9.27 -8.47
N LYS A 215 -21.41 -8.36 -7.49
CA LYS A 215 -22.10 -7.06 -7.58
C LYS A 215 -21.60 -6.22 -8.76
N LYS A 216 -20.29 -6.24 -9.03
CA LYS A 216 -19.70 -5.55 -10.19
C LYS A 216 -20.19 -6.14 -11.51
N GLN A 217 -20.25 -7.46 -11.63
CA GLN A 217 -20.77 -8.15 -12.82
C GLN A 217 -22.27 -7.89 -13.03
N GLU A 218 -23.05 -7.90 -11.95
CA GLU A 218 -24.49 -7.58 -12.01
C GLU A 218 -24.74 -6.14 -12.43
N LEU A 219 -23.97 -5.19 -11.86
CA LEU A 219 -24.02 -3.79 -12.27
C LEU A 219 -23.61 -3.63 -13.74
N GLU A 220 -22.53 -4.27 -14.18
CA GLU A 220 -22.08 -4.23 -15.57
C GLU A 220 -23.15 -4.76 -16.53
N LYS A 221 -23.76 -5.91 -16.23
CA LYS A 221 -24.85 -6.47 -17.02
C LYS A 221 -26.03 -5.50 -17.12
N LYS A 222 -26.46 -4.95 -15.97
CA LYS A 222 -27.55 -3.97 -15.91
C LYS A 222 -27.23 -2.71 -16.72
N LEU A 223 -26.01 -2.21 -16.65
CA LEU A 223 -25.58 -1.01 -17.40
C LEU A 223 -25.51 -1.28 -18.91
N LEU A 224 -25.08 -2.47 -19.36
CA LEU A 224 -25.12 -2.86 -20.77
C LEU A 224 -26.57 -2.91 -21.30
N GLU A 225 -27.49 -3.52 -20.54
CA GLU A 225 -28.92 -3.52 -20.88
C GLU A 225 -29.50 -2.10 -20.92
N GLN A 226 -29.06 -1.23 -20.00
CA GLN A 226 -29.47 0.17 -19.99
C GLN A 226 -28.92 0.96 -21.17
N LEU A 227 -27.75 0.63 -21.73
CA LEU A 227 -27.21 1.33 -22.90
C LEU A 227 -28.12 1.21 -24.13
N GLU A 228 -28.88 0.12 -24.28
CA GLU A 228 -29.82 -0.02 -25.41
C GLU A 228 -30.97 0.99 -25.36
N VAL A 229 -31.44 1.30 -24.15
CA VAL A 229 -32.68 2.06 -23.94
C VAL A 229 -32.46 3.48 -23.42
N ASN A 230 -31.40 3.71 -22.65
CA ASN A 230 -31.13 4.98 -21.99
C ASN A 230 -30.26 5.88 -22.88
N VAL A 231 -30.91 6.85 -23.53
CA VAL A 231 -30.25 7.82 -24.42
C VAL A 231 -29.20 8.65 -23.68
N GLU A 232 -29.48 9.03 -22.44
CA GLU A 232 -28.58 9.86 -21.63
C GLU A 232 -27.33 9.07 -21.21
N LEU A 233 -27.49 7.81 -20.82
CA LEU A 233 -26.36 6.92 -20.54
C LEU A 233 -25.48 6.74 -21.78
N ARG A 234 -26.07 6.51 -22.97
CA ARG A 234 -25.32 6.40 -24.23
C ARG A 234 -24.56 7.69 -24.57
N ARG A 235 -25.20 8.84 -24.37
CA ARG A 235 -24.58 10.15 -24.60
C ARG A 235 -23.37 10.34 -23.69
N VAL A 236 -23.51 10.05 -22.39
CA VAL A 236 -22.43 10.15 -21.40
C VAL A 236 -21.30 9.18 -21.74
N VAL A 237 -21.61 7.92 -22.03
CA VAL A 237 -20.59 6.91 -22.41
C VAL A 237 -19.84 7.32 -23.68
N SER A 238 -20.54 7.83 -24.70
CA SER A 238 -19.91 8.36 -25.91
C SER A 238 -18.96 9.53 -25.61
N LEU A 239 -19.42 10.50 -24.80
CA LEU A 239 -18.60 11.62 -24.35
C LEU A 239 -17.37 11.15 -23.57
N MET A 240 -17.50 10.12 -22.74
CA MET A 240 -16.40 9.58 -21.96
C MET A 240 -15.33 8.93 -22.82
N LEU A 241 -15.72 8.10 -23.79
CA LEU A 241 -14.78 7.50 -24.75
C LEU A 241 -14.06 8.57 -25.58
N ASP A 242 -14.75 9.66 -25.92
CA ASP A 242 -14.13 10.79 -26.60
C ASP A 242 -13.16 11.55 -25.67
N THR A 243 -13.59 11.82 -24.44
CA THR A 243 -12.77 12.47 -23.40
C THR A 243 -11.47 11.71 -23.18
N GLN A 244 -11.50 10.37 -23.18
CA GLN A 244 -10.30 9.54 -23.03
C GLN A 244 -9.27 9.75 -24.16
N LYS A 245 -9.70 10.12 -25.37
CA LYS A 245 -8.82 10.40 -26.50
C LYS A 245 -8.12 11.75 -26.38
N GLU A 246 -8.72 12.68 -25.63
CA GLU A 246 -8.27 14.07 -25.54
C GLU A 246 -8.34 14.60 -24.11
N ILE A 247 -7.54 14.01 -23.21
CA ILE A 247 -7.39 14.48 -21.83
C ILE A 247 -6.33 15.59 -21.79
N ARG A 248 -6.73 16.82 -21.43
CA ARG A 248 -5.82 17.97 -21.26
C ARG A 248 -5.52 18.25 -19.79
N THR A 249 -6.41 17.81 -18.91
CA THR A 249 -6.25 17.86 -17.45
C THR A 249 -5.37 16.74 -16.91
N SER A 250 -4.96 16.85 -15.65
CA SER A 250 -4.15 15.84 -14.95
C SER A 250 -4.90 14.54 -14.70
N ASP A 251 -6.24 14.57 -14.78
CA ASP A 251 -7.10 13.45 -14.47
C ASP A 251 -8.31 13.45 -15.40
N PHE A 252 -8.60 12.29 -15.98
CA PHE A 252 -9.79 12.03 -16.79
C PHE A 252 -11.08 12.54 -16.13
N GLU A 253 -11.19 12.35 -14.82
CA GLU A 253 -12.38 12.74 -14.06
C GLU A 253 -12.62 14.25 -14.08
N ILE A 254 -11.55 15.05 -14.11
CA ILE A 254 -11.64 16.51 -14.17
C ILE A 254 -12.11 16.92 -15.57
N GLU A 255 -11.48 16.40 -16.62
CA GLU A 255 -11.86 16.68 -18.02
C GLU A 255 -13.32 16.35 -18.27
N LEU A 256 -13.77 15.17 -17.83
CA LEU A 256 -15.15 14.73 -17.97
C LEU A 256 -16.12 15.68 -17.27
N THR A 257 -15.83 16.05 -16.02
CA THR A 257 -16.64 17.00 -15.27
C THR A 257 -16.73 18.36 -15.98
N HIS A 258 -15.65 18.83 -16.58
CA HIS A 258 -15.66 20.09 -17.34
C HIS A 258 -16.51 20.00 -18.61
N ARG A 259 -16.37 18.93 -19.39
CA ARG A 259 -17.17 18.71 -20.60
C ARG A 259 -18.67 18.54 -20.33
N LEU A 260 -19.02 18.03 -19.14
CA LEU A 260 -20.41 17.84 -18.69
C LEU A 260 -21.00 19.07 -18.02
N PHE A 261 -20.25 19.82 -17.20
CA PHE A 261 -20.84 20.82 -16.30
C PHE A 261 -20.22 22.22 -16.41
N GLY A 262 -19.24 22.39 -17.28
CA GLY A 262 -18.57 23.66 -17.54
C GLY A 262 -17.12 23.67 -17.06
N TYR A 263 -16.28 24.35 -17.84
CA TYR A 263 -14.89 24.55 -17.49
C TYR A 263 -14.73 25.65 -16.43
N THR A 264 -13.87 25.42 -15.46
CA THR A 264 -13.68 26.32 -14.30
C THR A 264 -12.25 26.81 -14.18
N SER A 265 -12.04 27.96 -13.52
CA SER A 265 -10.71 28.57 -13.38
C SER A 265 -9.98 28.20 -12.09
N ASN A 266 -10.65 27.58 -11.12
CA ASN A 266 -10.09 27.24 -9.81
C ASN A 266 -10.79 26.02 -9.18
N PHE A 267 -10.18 25.47 -8.12
CA PHE A 267 -10.69 24.31 -7.41
C PHE A 267 -12.06 24.52 -6.76
N ASP A 268 -12.33 25.67 -6.15
CA ASP A 268 -13.59 25.92 -5.44
C ASP A 268 -14.79 25.90 -6.38
N ASP A 269 -14.63 26.45 -7.59
CA ASP A 269 -15.66 26.37 -8.62
C ASP A 269 -15.80 24.95 -9.17
N TYR A 270 -14.68 24.25 -9.40
CA TYR A 270 -14.71 22.84 -9.79
C TYR A 270 -15.45 21.95 -8.77
N ARG A 271 -15.24 22.17 -7.46
CA ARG A 271 -15.91 21.41 -6.39
C ARG A 271 -17.43 21.51 -6.45
N LYS A 272 -17.99 22.58 -7.02
CA LYS A 272 -19.45 22.72 -7.21
C LYS A 272 -19.99 21.78 -8.29
N HIS A 273 -19.15 21.29 -9.21
CA HIS A 273 -19.53 20.35 -10.26
C HIS A 273 -19.39 18.88 -9.85
N VAL A 274 -18.51 18.57 -8.89
CA VAL A 274 -18.29 17.18 -8.43
C VAL A 274 -19.59 16.52 -7.93
N PRO A 275 -20.41 17.14 -7.05
CA PRO A 275 -21.68 16.55 -6.63
C PRO A 275 -22.65 16.30 -7.79
N LYS A 276 -22.67 17.17 -8.81
CA LYS A 276 -23.52 16.99 -10.00
C LYS A 276 -23.11 15.76 -10.81
N ARG A 277 -21.80 15.54 -10.96
CA ARG A 277 -21.29 14.31 -11.59
C ARG A 277 -21.66 13.07 -10.78
N ILE A 278 -21.50 13.12 -9.45
CA ILE A 278 -21.84 11.99 -8.58
C ILE A 278 -23.34 11.66 -8.71
N GLN A 279 -24.21 12.66 -8.64
CA GLN A 279 -25.66 12.49 -8.83
C GLN A 279 -26.01 11.91 -10.21
N LEU A 280 -25.30 12.32 -11.28
CA LEU A 280 -25.47 11.74 -12.62
C LEU A 280 -25.10 10.25 -12.63
N LEU A 281 -23.96 9.87 -12.04
CA LEU A 281 -23.51 8.48 -11.96
C LEU A 281 -24.44 7.62 -11.08
N GLU A 282 -24.91 8.16 -9.95
CA GLU A 282 -25.89 7.53 -9.07
C GLU A 282 -27.21 7.27 -9.81
N GLY A 283 -27.62 8.17 -10.72
CA GLY A 283 -28.78 7.97 -11.60
C GLY A 283 -28.68 6.73 -12.49
N PHE A 284 -27.46 6.26 -12.78
CA PHE A 284 -27.19 5.00 -13.51
C PHE A 284 -26.96 3.80 -12.57
N GLY A 285 -27.02 4.00 -11.25
CA GLY A 285 -26.71 2.99 -10.24
C GLY A 285 -25.23 2.80 -9.98
N ILE A 286 -24.38 3.76 -10.39
CA ILE A 286 -22.93 3.74 -10.13
C ILE A 286 -22.68 4.49 -8.83
N ASN A 287 -22.54 3.75 -7.73
CA ASN A 287 -22.31 4.30 -6.39
C ASN A 287 -20.83 4.65 -6.11
N SER A 288 -20.06 4.98 -7.16
CA SER A 288 -18.64 5.30 -7.05
C SER A 288 -18.36 6.66 -7.69
N ASN A 289 -17.41 7.39 -7.11
CA ASN A 289 -16.97 8.68 -7.67
C ASN A 289 -16.16 8.53 -8.97
N SER A 290 -15.82 7.29 -9.36
CA SER A 290 -15.06 6.95 -10.55
C SER A 290 -16.01 6.62 -11.69
N ALA A 291 -15.89 7.38 -12.77
CA ALA A 291 -16.62 7.15 -14.00
C ALA A 291 -15.94 6.06 -14.85
N ARG A 292 -14.69 5.66 -14.56
CA ARG A 292 -13.91 4.69 -15.37
C ARG A 292 -14.64 3.38 -15.73
N THR A 293 -15.55 2.91 -14.89
CA THR A 293 -16.39 1.73 -15.19
C THR A 293 -17.14 1.88 -16.51
N LEU A 294 -17.59 3.09 -16.84
CA LEU A 294 -18.31 3.40 -18.08
C LEU A 294 -17.41 3.38 -19.33
N LEU A 295 -16.09 3.60 -19.20
CA LEU A 295 -15.16 3.49 -20.33
C LEU A 295 -15.07 2.04 -20.83
N TYR A 296 -14.83 1.12 -19.90
CA TYR A 296 -14.78 -0.31 -20.21
C TYR A 296 -16.13 -0.81 -20.76
N LEU A 297 -17.22 -0.40 -20.12
CA LEU A 297 -18.58 -0.72 -20.57
C LEU A 297 -18.84 -0.24 -22.00
N GLY A 298 -18.46 1.01 -22.31
CA GLY A 298 -18.63 1.59 -23.63
C GLY A 298 -17.83 0.88 -24.71
N GLN A 299 -16.59 0.52 -24.44
CA GLN A 299 -15.77 -0.26 -25.38
C GLN A 299 -16.39 -1.64 -25.63
N LYS A 300 -16.78 -2.34 -24.56
CA LYS A 300 -17.44 -3.66 -24.66
C LYS A 300 -18.76 -3.59 -25.44
N TYR A 301 -19.54 -2.52 -25.25
CA TYR A 301 -20.78 -2.29 -26.00
C TYR A 301 -20.53 -2.14 -27.51
N ILE A 302 -19.51 -1.35 -27.90
CA ILE A 302 -19.09 -1.22 -29.30
C ILE A 302 -18.60 -2.56 -29.86
N ASP A 303 -17.79 -3.29 -29.11
CA ASP A 303 -17.24 -4.59 -29.54
C ASP A 303 -18.35 -5.64 -29.78
N GLN A 304 -19.50 -5.51 -29.10
CA GLN A 304 -20.70 -6.32 -29.29
C GLN A 304 -21.58 -5.85 -30.47
N GLY A 305 -21.14 -4.84 -31.23
CA GLY A 305 -21.87 -4.27 -32.36
C GLY A 305 -22.82 -3.12 -31.99
N GLY A 306 -22.80 -2.67 -30.74
CA GLY A 306 -23.59 -1.54 -30.28
C GLY A 306 -23.16 -0.22 -30.93
N ILE A 307 -24.12 0.68 -31.16
CA ILE A 307 -23.88 1.98 -31.81
C ILE A 307 -24.05 3.10 -30.79
N LEU A 308 -22.99 3.86 -30.57
CA LEU A 308 -23.03 5.06 -29.74
C LEU A 308 -23.32 6.30 -30.60
N PRO A 309 -24.06 7.30 -30.07
CA PRO A 309 -24.24 8.57 -30.75
C PRO A 309 -22.91 9.32 -30.90
N PRO A 310 -22.80 10.30 -31.81
CA PRO A 310 -21.64 11.18 -31.87
C PRO A 310 -21.39 11.83 -30.50
N ALA A 311 -20.13 11.84 -30.07
CA ALA A 311 -19.76 12.48 -28.83
C ALA A 311 -20.00 14.00 -28.94
N LYS A 312 -20.91 14.52 -28.12
CA LYS A 312 -21.19 15.95 -28.04
C LYS A 312 -21.05 16.40 -26.60
N SER A 313 -20.04 17.21 -26.33
CA SER A 313 -19.87 17.89 -25.04
C SER A 313 -20.94 18.96 -24.87
N GLU A 314 -21.45 19.13 -23.65
CA GLU A 314 -22.33 20.27 -23.33
C GLU A 314 -21.56 21.57 -23.32
N TYR A 315 -20.30 21.48 -22.88
CA TYR A 315 -19.39 22.60 -22.82
C TYR A 315 -18.17 22.26 -23.67
N GLU A 316 -18.00 23.04 -24.72
CA GLU A 316 -16.79 23.00 -25.52
C GLU A 316 -15.71 23.84 -24.85
N ARG A 317 -14.47 23.42 -25.07
CA ARG A 317 -13.30 24.08 -24.52
C ARG A 317 -12.94 25.26 -25.42
N ASP A 318 -12.73 26.45 -24.85
CA ASP A 318 -12.12 27.53 -25.62
C ASP A 318 -10.67 27.15 -25.96
N CYS A 319 -10.31 27.17 -27.25
CA CYS A 319 -8.97 26.84 -27.74
C CYS A 319 -7.86 27.69 -27.10
N ASP A 320 -8.23 28.89 -26.64
CA ASP A 320 -7.31 29.91 -26.17
C ASP A 320 -7.20 29.99 -24.65
N ARG A 321 -7.94 29.15 -23.92
CA ARG A 321 -8.03 29.22 -22.47
C ARG A 321 -7.49 27.98 -21.77
N MET A 322 -6.94 28.25 -20.59
CA MET A 322 -6.60 27.24 -19.62
C MET A 322 -7.71 27.15 -18.57
N TYR A 323 -7.79 26.01 -17.91
CA TYR A 323 -8.76 25.74 -16.85
C TYR A 323 -8.11 25.01 -15.68
N TYR A 324 -8.81 24.96 -14.55
CA TYR A 324 -8.40 24.22 -13.38
C TYR A 324 -8.12 22.75 -13.72
N GLY A 325 -7.05 22.19 -13.16
CA GLY A 325 -6.65 20.81 -13.37
C GLY A 325 -5.94 20.55 -14.69
N ASP A 326 -5.83 21.52 -15.60
CA ASP A 326 -4.97 21.40 -16.78
C ASP A 326 -3.54 21.03 -16.39
N THR A 327 -2.90 20.22 -17.23
CA THR A 327 -1.46 19.99 -17.10
C THR A 327 -0.69 20.96 -18.00
N VAL A 328 0.24 21.69 -17.39
CA VAL A 328 1.18 22.60 -18.07
C VAL A 328 2.58 22.07 -17.84
N HIS A 329 3.39 22.01 -18.88
CA HIS A 329 4.79 21.63 -18.77
C HIS A 329 5.67 22.87 -18.82
N ASP A 330 6.52 23.07 -17.81
CA ASP A 330 7.45 24.22 -17.74
C ASP A 330 8.84 23.94 -18.36
N GLY A 331 8.97 22.84 -19.10
CA GLY A 331 10.25 22.30 -19.58
C GLY A 331 10.83 21.15 -18.74
N PHE A 332 10.57 21.09 -17.42
CA PHE A 332 11.12 20.03 -16.56
C PHE A 332 10.07 19.27 -15.77
N ASN A 333 8.97 19.93 -15.40
CA ASN A 333 7.91 19.39 -14.57
C ASN A 333 6.56 19.48 -15.30
N ASN A 334 5.73 18.48 -15.07
CA ASN A 334 4.30 18.57 -15.31
C ASN A 334 3.66 19.23 -14.10
N ILE A 335 3.04 20.37 -14.33
CA ILE A 335 2.43 21.22 -13.31
C ILE A 335 0.93 21.20 -13.54
N LYS A 336 0.20 20.71 -12.56
CA LYS A 336 -1.25 20.81 -12.53
C LYS A 336 -1.68 22.23 -12.12
N ILE A 337 -2.55 22.86 -12.92
CA ILE A 337 -3.13 24.17 -12.61
C ILE A 337 -4.09 24.03 -11.43
N GLY A 338 -3.85 24.79 -10.36
CA GLY A 338 -4.77 24.92 -9.22
C GLY A 338 -5.67 26.15 -9.28
N LYS A 339 -5.19 27.24 -9.89
CA LYS A 339 -5.97 28.46 -10.08
C LYS A 339 -5.47 29.30 -11.24
N ILE A 340 -6.38 29.94 -11.97
CA ILE A 340 -6.08 30.89 -13.03
C ILE A 340 -6.46 32.28 -12.53
N GLY A 341 -5.43 33.11 -12.31
CA GLY A 341 -5.58 34.52 -12.03
C GLY A 341 -5.53 35.35 -13.30
N HIS A 342 -5.76 36.66 -13.16
CA HIS A 342 -5.75 37.59 -14.29
C HIS A 342 -4.40 37.67 -15.01
N LYS A 343 -3.27 37.57 -14.28
CA LYS A 343 -1.90 37.68 -14.85
C LYS A 343 -1.07 36.41 -14.73
N TYR A 344 -1.46 35.50 -13.84
CA TYR A 344 -0.67 34.34 -13.46
C TYR A 344 -1.52 33.09 -13.34
N ILE A 345 -0.91 31.96 -13.63
CA ILE A 345 -1.45 30.63 -13.37
C ILE A 345 -0.74 30.07 -12.13
N TYR A 346 -1.50 29.58 -11.18
CA TYR A 346 -1.01 29.00 -9.93
C TYR A 346 -1.14 27.49 -9.99
N SER A 347 -0.14 26.78 -9.47
CA SER A 347 -0.15 25.33 -9.42
C SER A 347 -0.74 24.79 -8.11
N ASP A 348 -1.20 23.54 -8.13
CA ASP A 348 -1.73 22.87 -6.93
C ASP A 348 -0.68 22.70 -5.81
N TYR A 349 0.61 22.69 -6.16
CA TYR A 349 1.70 22.37 -5.24
C TYR A 349 2.64 23.55 -4.93
N SER A 350 2.44 24.73 -5.54
CA SER A 350 3.31 25.88 -5.29
C SER A 350 2.60 27.22 -5.46
N TRP A 351 2.97 28.18 -4.61
CA TRP A 351 2.59 29.60 -4.72
C TRP A 351 3.29 30.32 -5.88
N LYS A 352 4.21 29.64 -6.60
CA LYS A 352 4.93 30.24 -7.72
C LYS A 352 4.00 30.35 -8.92
N GLY A 353 3.59 31.58 -9.22
CA GLY A 353 2.79 31.89 -10.39
C GLY A 353 3.61 31.75 -11.68
N LEU A 354 3.09 31.00 -12.64
CA LEU A 354 3.60 30.97 -14.01
C LEU A 354 3.00 32.16 -14.79
N ARG A 355 3.80 32.87 -15.60
CA ARG A 355 3.31 34.02 -16.40
C ARG A 355 2.31 33.55 -17.45
N ALA A 356 1.18 34.24 -17.61
CA ALA A 356 0.10 33.87 -18.54
C ALA A 356 0.47 33.75 -20.03
N ASN A 357 1.70 34.09 -20.45
CA ASN A 357 2.18 34.01 -21.84
C ASN A 357 2.52 32.57 -22.29
N TYR A 358 1.74 31.57 -21.88
CA TYR A 358 1.86 30.23 -22.46
C TYR A 358 1.06 30.21 -23.77
N ARG A 359 1.75 29.93 -24.89
CA ARG A 359 1.10 29.76 -26.20
C ARG A 359 0.06 28.64 -26.14
N GLN A 360 -0.98 28.80 -26.95
CA GLN A 360 -2.13 27.91 -27.06
C GLN A 360 -1.72 26.46 -27.35
N TYR A 361 -2.52 25.54 -26.83
CA TYR A 361 -2.34 24.12 -27.05
C TYR A 361 -3.27 23.66 -28.16
N ASN A 362 -2.72 23.56 -29.37
CA ASN A 362 -3.37 22.82 -30.44
C ASN A 362 -2.88 21.39 -30.35
N TYR A 363 -3.75 20.46 -29.95
CA TYR A 363 -3.44 19.05 -30.01
C TYR A 363 -3.21 18.67 -31.46
N ILE A 364 -1.99 18.24 -31.79
CA ILE A 364 -1.64 17.82 -33.14
C ILE A 364 -1.63 16.29 -33.15
N LYS A 365 -2.51 15.71 -33.95
CA LYS A 365 -2.65 14.25 -34.02
C LYS A 365 -1.41 13.65 -34.68
N PRO A 366 -0.74 12.67 -34.05
CA PRO A 366 0.36 11.96 -34.68
C PRO A 366 -0.13 11.14 -35.88
N VAL A 367 0.75 10.89 -36.84
CA VAL A 367 0.53 9.93 -37.93
C VAL A 367 0.36 8.55 -37.32
N LYS A 368 -0.76 7.91 -37.64
CA LYS A 368 -1.06 6.55 -37.24
C LYS A 368 -0.36 5.61 -38.23
N ASP A 369 0.47 4.72 -37.70
CA ASP A 369 1.28 3.75 -38.46
C ASP A 369 2.28 4.40 -39.43
N PRO A 370 3.25 5.19 -38.92
CA PRO A 370 4.26 5.86 -39.75
C PRO A 370 5.14 4.86 -40.50
N ASN A 371 5.36 5.08 -41.79
CA ASN A 371 6.17 4.22 -42.65
C ASN A 371 7.35 4.95 -43.31
N MET A 372 7.45 6.28 -43.16
CA MET A 372 8.58 7.07 -43.62
C MET A 372 9.27 7.79 -42.47
N LEU A 373 10.59 8.00 -42.58
CA LEU A 373 11.39 8.65 -41.53
C LEU A 373 10.86 10.04 -41.12
N TYR A 374 10.37 10.84 -42.07
CA TYR A 374 9.83 12.17 -41.75
C TYR A 374 8.56 12.10 -40.90
N GLU A 375 7.78 11.02 -40.98
CA GLU A 375 6.57 10.83 -40.18
C GLU A 375 6.93 10.51 -38.72
N TYR A 376 8.00 9.77 -38.50
CA TYR A 376 8.57 9.56 -37.17
C TYR A 376 9.12 10.88 -36.59
N ILE A 377 9.81 11.69 -37.40
CA ILE A 377 10.29 13.02 -36.98
C ILE A 377 9.08 13.91 -36.63
N TYR A 378 8.06 13.93 -37.48
CA TYR A 378 6.82 14.66 -37.23
C TYR A 378 6.12 14.19 -35.95
N ASN A 379 6.05 12.88 -35.70
CA ASN A 379 5.45 12.33 -34.49
C ASN A 379 6.22 12.73 -33.23
N GLU A 380 7.55 12.81 -33.28
CA GLU A 380 8.35 13.34 -32.19
C GLU A 380 8.12 14.85 -31.99
N CYS A 381 8.01 15.62 -33.07
CA CYS A 381 7.62 17.04 -32.99
C CYS A 381 6.20 17.22 -32.43
N CYS A 382 5.25 16.36 -32.83
CA CYS A 382 3.91 16.32 -32.25
C CYS A 382 3.97 16.02 -30.76
N ARG A 383 4.80 15.06 -30.32
CA ARG A 383 5.02 14.78 -28.91
C ARG A 383 5.55 16.02 -28.19
N LEU A 384 6.54 16.72 -28.75
CA LEU A 384 7.10 17.94 -28.15
C LEU A 384 6.08 19.08 -28.06
N ASN A 385 5.20 19.22 -29.07
CA ASN A 385 4.08 20.16 -29.05
C ASN A 385 3.00 19.76 -28.05
N ASN A 386 2.60 18.49 -28.08
CA ASN A 386 1.53 17.94 -27.25
C ASN A 386 1.96 17.84 -25.76
N CYS A 387 3.27 17.80 -25.50
CA CYS A 387 3.83 17.97 -24.16
C CYS A 387 4.19 19.44 -23.84
N LYS A 388 3.85 20.41 -24.72
CA LYS A 388 4.11 21.86 -24.59
C LYS A 388 5.59 22.25 -24.41
N PHE A 389 6.50 21.36 -24.77
CA PHE A 389 7.93 21.63 -24.68
C PHE A 389 8.36 22.68 -25.72
N ILE A 390 7.92 22.49 -26.96
CA ILE A 390 8.06 23.44 -28.08
C ILE A 390 6.69 23.53 -28.79
N PRO A 391 5.87 24.55 -28.48
CA PRO A 391 4.46 24.68 -28.92
C PRO A 391 4.23 24.85 -30.43
N ASP A 392 5.31 24.95 -31.19
CA ASP A 392 5.33 25.13 -32.63
C ASP A 392 6.24 24.08 -33.30
N ALA A 393 6.68 23.04 -32.58
CA ALA A 393 7.63 22.06 -33.09
C ALA A 393 7.23 21.43 -34.45
N PRO A 394 5.96 21.07 -34.71
CA PRO A 394 5.55 20.53 -35.99
C PRO A 394 5.66 21.50 -37.18
N PHE A 395 5.82 22.80 -36.91
CA PHE A 395 5.95 23.86 -37.92
C PHE A 395 7.39 24.39 -38.05
N LEU A 396 8.33 23.79 -37.31
CA LEU A 396 9.73 24.18 -37.32
C LEU A 396 10.58 23.12 -38.04
N SER A 397 11.74 23.53 -38.56
CA SER A 397 12.74 22.58 -39.01
C SER A 397 13.30 21.78 -37.82
N LEU A 398 13.84 20.59 -38.08
CA LEU A 398 14.42 19.75 -37.04
C LEU A 398 15.53 20.49 -36.25
N GLU A 399 16.37 21.24 -36.96
CA GLU A 399 17.45 22.04 -36.38
C GLU A 399 16.90 23.11 -35.43
N ALA A 400 15.87 23.84 -35.85
CA ALA A 400 15.23 24.86 -35.03
C ALA A 400 14.54 24.26 -33.79
N VAL A 401 13.98 23.04 -33.92
CA VAL A 401 13.47 22.30 -32.77
C VAL A 401 14.63 21.98 -31.82
N ILE A 402 15.69 21.33 -32.30
CA ILE A 402 16.84 20.90 -31.47
C ILE A 402 17.50 22.10 -30.77
N GLU A 403 17.71 23.22 -31.47
CA GLU A 403 18.27 24.44 -30.91
C GLU A 403 17.40 25.00 -29.76
N ARG A 404 16.07 25.04 -29.95
CA ARG A 404 15.15 25.47 -28.90
C ARG A 404 15.11 24.52 -27.71
N ILE A 405 15.26 23.21 -27.94
CA ILE A 405 15.37 22.25 -26.84
C ILE A 405 16.64 22.55 -26.04
N HIS A 406 17.77 22.73 -26.73
CA HIS A 406 19.07 23.03 -26.11
C HIS A 406 19.02 24.32 -25.28
N GLN A 407 18.48 25.41 -25.83
CA GLN A 407 18.30 26.68 -25.11
C GLN A 407 17.42 26.56 -23.85
N LYS A 408 16.41 25.67 -23.86
CA LYS A 408 15.52 25.45 -22.72
C LYS A 408 16.10 24.47 -21.69
N CYS A 409 17.00 23.59 -22.10
CA CYS A 409 17.59 22.57 -21.23
C CYS A 409 18.87 23.06 -20.58
N LYS A 410 18.85 23.23 -19.24
CA LYS A 410 20.04 23.59 -18.45
C LYS A 410 21.18 22.55 -18.47
N SER A 411 20.95 21.35 -19.00
CA SER A 411 21.94 20.27 -19.06
C SER A 411 21.72 19.42 -20.30
N SER A 412 22.55 19.64 -21.32
CA SER A 412 22.50 18.90 -22.59
C SER A 412 22.87 17.43 -22.42
N SER A 413 23.73 17.09 -21.44
CA SER A 413 24.03 15.70 -21.06
C SER A 413 22.78 14.92 -20.65
N ARG A 414 21.83 15.56 -19.95
CA ARG A 414 20.57 14.91 -19.55
C ARG A 414 19.69 14.58 -20.75
N MET A 415 19.71 15.41 -21.80
CA MET A 415 18.95 15.17 -23.03
C MET A 415 19.57 14.04 -23.85
N LEU A 416 20.90 14.02 -23.98
CA LEU A 416 21.61 12.93 -24.64
C LEU A 416 21.29 11.57 -24.00
N ASN A 417 21.38 11.47 -22.67
CA ASN A 417 21.06 10.23 -21.94
C ASN A 417 19.60 9.79 -22.17
N ARG A 418 18.65 10.73 -22.21
CA ARG A 418 17.24 10.41 -22.46
C ARG A 418 17.00 9.85 -23.86
N TYR A 419 17.66 10.40 -24.87
CA TYR A 419 17.57 9.86 -26.23
C TYR A 419 18.27 8.51 -26.33
N GLU A 420 19.41 8.30 -25.67
CA GLU A 420 20.08 6.99 -25.59
C GLU A 420 19.20 5.91 -24.94
N GLU A 421 18.54 6.24 -23.83
CA GLU A 421 17.57 5.34 -23.18
C GLU A 421 16.39 5.00 -24.10
N ARG A 422 15.90 5.95 -24.91
CA ARG A 422 14.82 5.68 -25.87
C ARG A 422 15.31 4.82 -27.04
N ILE A 423 16.48 5.12 -27.58
CA ILE A 423 17.11 4.36 -28.68
C ILE A 423 17.31 2.89 -28.29
N SER A 424 17.69 2.61 -27.03
CA SER A 424 17.90 1.22 -26.57
C SER A 424 16.61 0.41 -26.42
N LYS A 425 15.46 1.08 -26.28
CA LYS A 425 14.14 0.46 -26.11
C LYS A 425 13.33 0.41 -27.40
N GLU A 426 13.75 1.12 -28.44
CA GLU A 426 13.04 1.22 -29.70
C GLU A 426 13.35 0.03 -30.61
N SER A 427 12.29 -0.63 -31.09
CA SER A 427 12.36 -1.80 -31.96
C SER A 427 12.23 -1.44 -33.44
N ASP A 428 11.55 -0.34 -33.78
CA ASP A 428 11.38 0.06 -35.18
C ASP A 428 12.67 0.74 -35.72
N PRO A 429 13.25 0.26 -36.85
CA PRO A 429 14.48 0.84 -37.40
C PRO A 429 14.39 2.32 -37.78
N LEU A 430 13.25 2.78 -38.32
CA LEU A 430 13.04 4.17 -38.73
C LEU A 430 12.81 5.07 -37.51
N ALA A 431 12.08 4.58 -36.51
CA ALA A 431 11.94 5.28 -35.23
C ALA A 431 13.30 5.45 -34.54
N LYS A 432 14.12 4.39 -34.57
CA LYS A 432 15.47 4.41 -34.01
C LYS A 432 16.38 5.39 -34.74
N GLU A 433 16.33 5.42 -36.06
CA GLU A 433 17.07 6.40 -36.87
C GLU A 433 16.64 7.84 -36.55
N MET A 434 15.33 8.10 -36.40
CA MET A 434 14.83 9.41 -35.98
C MET A 434 15.40 9.82 -34.61
N LEU A 435 15.39 8.93 -33.62
CA LEU A 435 15.90 9.23 -32.29
C LEU A 435 17.42 9.48 -32.31
N ILE A 436 18.18 8.77 -33.15
CA ILE A 436 19.60 9.01 -33.39
C ILE A 436 19.81 10.41 -33.98
N LYS A 437 19.02 10.82 -34.99
CA LYS A 437 19.11 12.17 -35.55
C LYS A 437 18.89 13.27 -34.50
N PHE A 438 17.89 13.11 -33.63
CA PHE A 438 17.69 14.07 -32.52
C PHE A 438 18.91 14.08 -31.57
N LYS A 439 19.41 12.91 -31.17
CA LYS A 439 20.59 12.79 -30.29
C LYS A 439 21.82 13.47 -30.90
N ASP A 440 22.13 13.15 -32.16
CA ASP A 440 23.30 13.65 -32.87
C ASP A 440 23.24 15.16 -33.08
N GLY A 441 22.05 15.71 -33.36
CA GLY A 441 21.87 17.16 -33.41
C GLY A 441 22.14 17.85 -32.06
N PHE A 442 21.76 17.23 -30.92
CA PHE A 442 22.16 17.74 -29.61
C PHE A 442 23.66 17.64 -29.37
N GLU A 443 24.28 16.52 -29.74
CA GLU A 443 25.72 16.30 -29.60
C GLU A 443 26.49 17.38 -30.38
N CYS A 444 26.05 17.74 -31.58
CA CYS A 444 26.60 18.86 -32.35
C CYS A 444 26.57 20.20 -31.60
N LEU A 445 25.46 20.56 -30.95
CA LEU A 445 25.37 21.81 -30.18
C LEU A 445 26.30 21.79 -28.96
N VAL A 446 26.38 20.66 -28.25
CA VAL A 446 27.31 20.49 -27.10
C VAL A 446 28.76 20.60 -27.55
N LEU A 447 29.12 19.92 -28.65
CA LEU A 447 30.47 19.99 -29.21
C LEU A 447 30.82 21.41 -29.62
N LYS A 448 29.89 22.18 -30.21
CA LYS A 448 30.12 23.61 -30.52
C LYS A 448 30.47 24.43 -29.28
N GLU A 449 29.70 24.31 -28.20
CA GLU A 449 29.98 24.99 -26.94
C GLU A 449 31.30 24.55 -26.33
N GLN A 450 31.59 23.25 -26.36
CA GLN A 450 32.86 22.70 -25.87
C GLN A 450 34.05 23.23 -26.68
N MET A 451 33.96 23.27 -28.00
CA MET A 451 35.01 23.79 -28.88
C MET A 451 35.30 25.28 -28.59
N GLU A 452 34.26 26.11 -28.43
CA GLU A 452 34.44 27.53 -28.07
C GLU A 452 35.10 27.70 -26.70
N ASN A 453 34.70 26.90 -25.70
CA ASN A 453 35.32 26.92 -24.38
C ASN A 453 36.80 26.46 -24.41
N LEU A 454 37.12 25.45 -25.20
CA LEU A 454 38.48 24.91 -25.32
C LEU A 454 39.42 25.86 -26.05
N LYS A 455 38.95 26.62 -27.05
CA LYS A 455 39.74 27.64 -27.75
C LYS A 455 40.29 28.72 -26.82
N ALA A 456 39.60 29.01 -25.72
CA ALA A 456 39.99 30.03 -24.75
C ALA A 456 41.11 29.56 -23.78
N ILE A 457 41.49 28.27 -23.79
CA ILE A 457 42.43 27.69 -22.82
C ILE A 457 43.77 27.38 -23.51
N PRO A 458 44.85 28.12 -23.21
CA PRO A 458 46.17 27.86 -23.81
C PRO A 458 46.86 26.67 -23.13
N SER A 459 46.49 25.44 -23.51
CA SER A 459 47.17 24.22 -23.05
C SER A 459 47.23 23.13 -24.12
N LYS A 460 48.27 22.28 -24.07
CA LYS A 460 48.43 21.13 -25.00
C LYS A 460 47.25 20.16 -24.91
N HIS A 461 46.75 19.90 -23.70
CA HIS A 461 45.59 19.02 -23.47
C HIS A 461 44.29 19.62 -24.03
N ALA A 462 44.10 20.95 -23.92
CA ALA A 462 42.95 21.61 -24.54
C ALA A 462 43.01 21.56 -26.07
N ALA A 463 44.20 21.66 -26.67
CA ALA A 463 44.38 21.53 -28.12
C ALA A 463 44.12 20.11 -28.64
N GLU A 464 44.48 19.07 -27.86
CA GLU A 464 44.15 17.67 -28.18
C GLU A 464 42.65 17.41 -28.08
N ALA A 465 42.00 17.87 -27.00
CA ALA A 465 40.55 17.75 -26.82
C ALA A 465 39.75 18.54 -27.88
N LEU A 466 40.26 19.70 -28.32
CA LEU A 466 39.65 20.49 -29.39
C LEU A 466 39.65 19.71 -30.72
N LYS A 467 40.77 19.09 -31.08
CA LYS A 467 40.86 18.26 -32.29
C LYS A 467 39.92 17.05 -32.25
N GLU A 468 39.76 16.42 -31.09
CA GLU A 468 38.83 15.31 -30.91
C GLU A 468 37.37 15.77 -31.07
N ALA A 469 37.01 16.90 -30.45
CA ALA A 469 35.69 17.51 -30.57
C ALA A 469 35.38 17.91 -32.03
N GLU A 470 36.33 18.55 -32.73
CA GLU A 470 36.21 18.93 -34.15
C GLU A 470 36.02 17.69 -35.04
N LYS A 471 36.81 16.63 -34.81
CA LYS A 471 36.69 15.38 -35.55
C LYS A 471 35.29 14.76 -35.37
N ARG A 472 34.80 14.69 -34.13
CA ARG A 472 33.47 14.15 -33.82
C ARG A 472 32.36 15.02 -34.43
N TYR A 473 32.48 16.34 -34.32
CA TYR A 473 31.53 17.28 -34.92
C TYR A 473 31.44 17.09 -36.45
N ASN A 474 32.59 17.01 -37.14
CA ASN A 474 32.64 16.81 -38.59
C ASN A 474 32.07 15.45 -39.01
N GLN A 475 32.27 14.39 -38.20
CA GLN A 475 31.67 13.08 -38.45
C GLN A 475 30.14 13.11 -38.40
N ILE A 476 29.58 13.82 -37.42
CA ILE A 476 28.12 13.94 -37.29
C ILE A 476 27.56 14.83 -38.42
N GLN A 477 28.22 15.95 -38.73
CA GLN A 477 27.84 16.79 -39.86
C GLN A 477 27.84 16.02 -41.20
N ALA A 478 28.83 15.18 -41.44
CA ALA A 478 28.88 14.37 -42.67
C ALA A 478 27.75 13.34 -42.76
N SER A 479 27.27 12.85 -41.61
CA SER A 479 26.21 11.81 -41.56
C SER A 479 24.80 12.38 -41.72
N HIS A 480 24.57 13.60 -41.22
CA HIS A 480 23.21 14.14 -41.06
C HIS A 480 23.00 15.57 -41.58
N GLY A 481 24.07 16.28 -41.97
CA GLY A 481 23.98 17.59 -42.62
C GLY A 481 23.52 18.73 -41.71
N PHE A 482 23.70 18.63 -40.39
CA PHE A 482 23.23 19.65 -39.45
C PHE A 482 23.97 21.00 -39.62
N GLU A 483 23.23 22.07 -39.89
CA GLU A 483 23.74 23.45 -39.94
C GLU A 483 23.11 24.33 -38.86
N PHE A 484 23.71 24.34 -37.67
CA PHE A 484 23.30 25.25 -36.59
C PHE A 484 23.98 26.63 -36.75
N ARG A 485 23.24 27.72 -36.64
CA ARG A 485 23.81 29.08 -36.61
C ARG A 485 24.63 29.28 -35.32
N SER A 486 25.63 30.16 -35.38
CA SER A 486 26.42 30.56 -34.20
C SER A 486 25.50 31.04 -33.07
N LEU A 487 25.67 30.51 -31.86
CA LEU A 487 24.93 30.93 -30.65
C LEU A 487 25.34 32.31 -30.12
N ALA A 488 26.31 32.97 -30.78
CA ALA A 488 26.73 34.34 -30.48
C ALA A 488 26.16 35.31 -31.53
N SER A 489 24.97 35.83 -31.25
CA SER A 489 24.49 37.15 -31.69
C SER A 489 23.31 37.59 -30.82
#